data_AF-A0A837IBL3-F1
#
_entry.id   AF-A0A837IBL3-F1
#
_cell.length_a   1.000
_cell.length_b   1.000
_cell.length_c   1.000
_cell.angle_alpha   90.00
_cell.angle_beta   90.00
_cell.angle_gamma   90.00
#
_symmetry.space_group_name_H-M   'P 1'
#
loop_
_entity.id
_entity.type
_entity.pdbx_description
1 polymer ?
#
loop_
_entity_poly.entity_id
_entity_poly.type
_entity_poly.pdbx_seq_one_letter_code
_entity_poly.pdbx_strand_id
1 'polypeptide(L)'
;MPIPFIVRSARGLSLESTKRANFLSKIIHMVMRRKADEVWKHIGKYVNGKKVLDVGMGSGSISYLLNKKGFSVTSVDVANLSIYEDLSPVIYDGHKLPFENKQFDTAVIIHVLHH
;
A
#
# COMPACT_ATOMS: atom_id res chain seq x y z
N MET A 1 14.65 2.53 -0.35
CA MET A 1 15.14 1.53 -1.34
C MET A 1 14.27 1.68 -2.57
N PRO A 2 14.85 1.94 -3.76
CA PRO A 2 14.06 2.17 -4.96
C PRO A 2 13.16 0.97 -5.23
N ILE A 3 11.90 1.23 -5.60
CA ILE A 3 10.98 0.18 -6.03
C ILE A 3 11.61 -0.48 -7.27
N PRO A 4 11.86 -1.81 -7.27
CA PRO A 4 12.47 -2.46 -8.42
C PRO A 4 11.68 -2.17 -9.68
N PHE A 5 12.35 -1.82 -10.78
CA PHE A 5 11.70 -1.41 -12.04
C PHE A 5 10.68 -2.46 -12.54
N ILE A 6 10.94 -3.73 -12.25
CA ILE A 6 10.06 -4.89 -12.53
C ILE A 6 8.67 -4.75 -11.89
N VAL A 7 8.53 -4.05 -10.76
CA VAL A 7 7.24 -3.86 -10.07
C VAL A 7 6.26 -3.09 -10.96
N ARG A 8 6.73 -2.16 -11.79
CA ARG A 8 5.89 -1.41 -12.75
C ARG A 8 5.33 -2.27 -13.88
N SER A 9 5.91 -3.46 -14.10
CA SER A 9 5.46 -4.40 -15.13
C SER A 9 4.36 -5.36 -14.64
N ALA A 10 4.10 -5.39 -13.33
CA ALA A 10 3.04 -6.21 -12.76
C ALA A 10 1.66 -5.69 -13.19
N ARG A 11 0.81 -6.59 -13.68
CA ARG A 11 -0.60 -6.34 -14.05
C ARG A 11 -1.51 -7.48 -13.60
N GLY A 12 -2.83 -7.24 -13.56
CA GLY A 12 -3.84 -8.27 -13.31
C GLY A 12 -4.02 -8.69 -11.85
N LEU A 13 -3.41 -7.98 -10.89
CA LEU A 13 -3.64 -8.24 -9.46
C LEU A 13 -4.85 -7.43 -8.98
N SER A 14 -5.67 -8.05 -8.16
CA SER A 14 -6.77 -7.41 -7.44
C SER A 14 -6.68 -7.77 -5.96
N LEU A 15 -7.22 -6.91 -5.10
CA LEU A 15 -7.46 -7.20 -3.69
C LEU A 15 -8.22 -8.51 -3.52
N GLU A 16 -9.25 -8.76 -4.32
CA GLU A 16 -10.13 -9.93 -4.19
C GLU A 16 -9.60 -11.17 -4.90
N SER A 17 -8.79 -11.01 -5.95
CA SER A 17 -8.25 -12.16 -6.67
C SER A 17 -6.94 -11.88 -7.39
N THR A 18 -6.03 -12.86 -7.32
CA THR A 18 -4.83 -12.91 -8.16
C THR A 18 -4.97 -13.90 -9.32
N LYS A 19 -6.17 -14.48 -9.54
CA LYS A 19 -6.38 -15.53 -10.57
C LYS A 19 -6.03 -15.04 -11.98
N ARG A 20 -6.39 -13.79 -12.31
CA ARG A 20 -6.15 -13.16 -13.63
C ARG A 20 -4.71 -12.65 -13.81
N ALA A 21 -3.93 -12.60 -12.74
CA ALA A 21 -2.54 -12.15 -12.80
C ALA A 21 -1.65 -13.19 -13.48
N ASN A 22 -0.70 -12.72 -14.29
CA ASN A 22 0.33 -13.57 -14.87
C ASN A 22 1.30 -14.10 -13.79
N PHE A 23 2.14 -15.07 -14.16
CA PHE A 23 3.06 -15.72 -13.21
C PHE A 23 4.05 -14.74 -12.57
N LEU A 24 4.61 -13.81 -13.34
CA LEU A 24 5.53 -12.79 -12.84
C LEU A 24 4.86 -11.89 -11.79
N SER A 25 3.65 -11.40 -12.07
CA SER A 25 2.84 -10.61 -11.13
C SER A 25 2.59 -11.38 -9.82
N LYS A 26 2.33 -12.69 -9.89
CA LYS A 26 2.14 -13.53 -8.69
C LYS A 26 3.42 -13.65 -7.87
N ILE A 27 4.58 -13.80 -8.51
CA ILE A 27 5.88 -13.79 -7.82
C ILE A 27 6.11 -12.44 -7.15
N ILE A 28 5.94 -11.34 -7.88
CA ILE A 28 6.10 -9.97 -7.35
C ILE A 28 5.18 -9.78 -6.14
N HIS A 29 3.90 -10.13 -6.26
CA HIS A 29 2.94 -10.07 -5.16
C HIS A 29 3.40 -10.87 -3.94
N MET A 30 3.90 -12.09 -4.13
CA MET A 30 4.39 -12.92 -3.03
C MET A 30 5.56 -12.26 -2.30
N VAL A 31 6.54 -11.72 -3.03
CA VAL A 31 7.70 -11.03 -2.44
C VAL A 31 7.26 -9.77 -1.70
N MET A 32 6.41 -8.95 -2.32
CA MET A 32 5.90 -7.72 -1.71
C MET A 32 5.03 -7.99 -0.48
N ARG A 33 4.22 -9.05 -0.51
CA ARG A 33 3.41 -9.48 0.64
C ARG A 33 4.30 -9.92 1.81
N ARG A 34 5.33 -10.73 1.57
CA ARG A 34 6.29 -11.12 2.63
C ARG A 34 6.90 -9.91 3.32
N LYS A 35 7.29 -8.90 2.54
CA LYS A 35 7.80 -7.64 3.10
C LYS A 35 6.75 -6.92 3.95
N ALA A 36 5.51 -6.85 3.48
CA ALA A 36 4.41 -6.24 4.24
C ALA A 36 4.14 -7.01 5.56
N ASP A 37 4.22 -8.34 5.53
CA ASP A 37 4.05 -9.18 6.72
C ASP A 37 5.16 -8.94 7.76
N GLU A 38 6.42 -8.77 7.33
CA GLU A 38 7.51 -8.37 8.24
C GLU A 38 7.26 -7.00 8.87
N VAL A 39 6.87 -6.00 8.07
CA VAL A 39 6.50 -4.67 8.58
C VAL A 39 5.38 -4.79 9.62
N TRP A 40 4.36 -5.59 9.35
CA TRP A 40 3.23 -5.81 10.25
C TRP A 40 3.64 -6.37 11.62
N LYS A 41 4.64 -7.27 11.68
CA LYS A 41 5.14 -7.78 12.97
C LYS A 41 5.66 -6.67 13.89
N HIS A 42 6.18 -5.59 13.31
CA HIS A 42 6.73 -4.46 14.07
C HIS A 42 5.66 -3.41 14.39
N ILE A 43 4.79 -3.09 13.44
CA ILE A 43 3.84 -1.97 13.59
C ILE A 43 2.47 -2.40 14.08
N GLY A 44 2.08 -3.66 13.92
CA GLY A 44 0.67 -4.09 14.01
C GLY A 44 0.01 -3.81 15.36
N LYS A 45 0.77 -3.91 16.45
CA LYS A 45 0.29 -3.61 17.82
C LYS A 45 0.04 -2.11 18.08
N TYR A 46 0.49 -1.24 17.18
CA TYR A 46 0.31 0.21 17.27
C TYR A 46 -0.75 0.74 16.29
N VAL A 47 -1.24 -0.11 15.38
CA VAL A 47 -2.32 0.27 14.45
C VAL A 47 -3.65 0.11 15.17
N ASN A 48 -4.25 1.24 15.53
CA ASN A 48 -5.49 1.31 16.30
C ASN A 48 -6.65 1.83 15.45
N GLY A 49 -7.87 1.51 15.86
CA GLY A 49 -9.09 1.94 15.16
C GLY A 49 -9.35 1.16 13.88
N LYS A 50 -10.15 1.74 12.98
CA LYS A 50 -10.55 1.11 11.71
C LYS A 50 -10.12 1.90 10.49
N LYS A 51 -10.04 3.23 10.57
CA LYS A 51 -9.69 4.11 9.45
C LYS A 51 -8.20 4.37 9.43
N VAL A 52 -7.49 3.82 8.45
CA VAL A 52 -6.04 3.94 8.35
C VAL A 52 -5.65 4.73 7.11
N LEU A 53 -4.72 5.69 7.27
CA LEU A 53 -4.06 6.37 6.16
C LEU A 53 -2.69 5.71 5.87
N ASP A 54 -2.49 5.22 4.65
CA ASP A 54 -1.19 4.75 4.16
C ASP A 54 -0.50 5.86 3.35
N VAL A 55 0.51 6.50 3.94
CA VAL A 55 1.25 7.61 3.33
C VAL A 55 2.45 7.09 2.56
N GLY A 56 2.50 7.38 1.27
CA GLY A 56 3.50 6.87 0.32
C GLY A 56 3.28 5.39 0.00
N MET A 57 2.08 5.09 -0.52
CA MET A 57 1.60 3.74 -0.79
C MET A 57 2.58 2.88 -1.63
N GLY A 58 3.30 3.50 -2.57
CA GLY A 58 4.18 2.80 -3.49
C GLY A 58 3.46 1.69 -4.25
N SER A 59 3.91 0.44 -4.09
CA SER A 59 3.33 -0.73 -4.77
C SER A 59 1.95 -1.15 -4.25
N GLY A 60 1.51 -0.63 -3.11
CA GLY A 60 0.22 -0.98 -2.51
C GLY A 60 0.24 -2.24 -1.64
N SER A 61 1.40 -2.83 -1.35
CA SER A 61 1.44 -4.08 -0.56
C SER A 61 1.04 -3.91 0.91
N ILE A 62 1.37 -2.76 1.53
CA ILE A 62 0.95 -2.43 2.89
C ILE A 62 -0.56 -2.21 2.92
N SER A 63 -1.07 -1.33 2.05
CA SER A 63 -2.51 -1.11 1.88
C SER A 63 -3.28 -2.41 1.58
N TYR A 64 -2.78 -3.29 0.72
CA TYR A 64 -3.36 -4.62 0.47
C TYR A 64 -3.44 -5.45 1.77
N LEU A 65 -2.35 -5.52 2.53
CA LEU A 65 -2.30 -6.29 3.78
C LEU A 65 -3.28 -5.74 4.82
N LEU A 66 -3.31 -4.43 5.00
CA LEU A 66 -4.20 -3.76 5.95
C LEU A 66 -5.68 -3.97 5.58
N ASN A 67 -6.04 -3.83 4.30
CA ASN A 67 -7.40 -4.18 3.83
C ASN A 67 -7.75 -5.64 4.15
N LYS A 68 -6.84 -6.59 3.90
CA LYS A 68 -7.05 -8.01 4.25
C LYS A 68 -7.12 -8.29 5.74
N LYS A 69 -6.65 -7.39 6.60
CA LYS A 69 -6.83 -7.45 8.05
C LYS A 69 -8.12 -6.77 8.55
N GLY A 70 -8.93 -6.24 7.64
CA GLY A 70 -10.24 -5.65 7.95
C GLY A 70 -10.21 -4.15 8.26
N PHE A 71 -9.10 -3.46 7.98
CA PHE A 71 -9.02 -2.00 8.10
C PHE A 71 -9.67 -1.33 6.87
N SER A 72 -10.27 -0.16 7.08
CA SER A 72 -10.68 0.75 6.02
C SER A 72 -9.51 1.64 5.68
N VAL A 73 -8.78 1.28 4.61
CA VAL A 73 -7.54 1.94 4.24
C VAL A 73 -7.80 2.99 3.16
N THR A 74 -7.30 4.19 3.39
CA THR A 74 -7.10 5.21 2.34
C THR A 74 -5.61 5.38 2.12
N SER A 75 -5.18 5.48 0.87
CA SER A 75 -3.76 5.59 0.54
C SER A 75 -3.48 6.89 -0.19
N VAL A 76 -2.29 7.47 -0.01
CA VAL A 76 -1.87 8.71 -0.67
C VAL A 76 -0.44 8.57 -1.15
N ASP A 77 -0.15 9.11 -2.33
CA ASP A 77 1.20 9.10 -2.92
C ASP A 77 1.34 10.21 -3.96
N VAL A 78 2.56 10.62 -4.29
CA VAL A 78 2.83 11.57 -5.38
C VAL A 78 2.74 10.91 -6.76
N ALA A 79 2.78 9.58 -6.82
CA ALA A 79 2.64 8.81 -8.05
C ALA A 79 1.86 7.50 -7.83
N ASN A 80 1.07 7.08 -8.82
CA ASN A 80 0.44 5.76 -8.79
C ASN A 80 1.44 4.70 -9.26
N LEU A 81 1.99 3.95 -8.31
CA LEU A 81 2.89 2.82 -8.56
C LEU A 81 2.26 1.48 -8.15
N SER A 82 0.95 1.46 -7.93
CA SER A 82 0.22 0.29 -7.49
C SER A 82 0.39 -0.86 -8.47
N ILE A 83 0.59 -2.06 -7.94
CA ILE A 83 0.55 -3.30 -8.74
C ILE A 83 -0.86 -3.90 -8.80
N TYR A 84 -1.83 -3.31 -8.09
CA TYR A 84 -3.20 -3.79 -7.99
C TYR A 84 -4.14 -2.86 -8.78
N GLU A 85 -5.04 -3.44 -9.56
CA GLU A 85 -5.95 -2.69 -10.44
C GLU A 85 -7.06 -1.96 -9.66
N ASP A 86 -7.42 -2.50 -8.50
CA ASP A 86 -8.51 -2.02 -7.63
C ASP A 86 -7.99 -1.26 -6.39
N LEU A 87 -6.70 -0.98 -6.33
CA LEU A 87 -6.09 -0.18 -5.27
C LEU A 87 -5.28 0.94 -5.90
N SER A 88 -5.74 2.17 -5.74
CA SER A 88 -5.05 3.36 -6.22
C SER A 88 -4.94 4.39 -5.11
N PRO A 89 -3.80 5.08 -4.99
CA PRO A 89 -3.66 6.13 -4.00
C PRO A 89 -4.36 7.40 -4.49
N VAL A 90 -4.79 8.24 -3.55
CA VAL A 90 -5.06 9.64 -3.84
C VAL A 90 -3.74 10.30 -4.25
N ILE A 91 -3.71 10.91 -5.42
CA ILE A 91 -2.53 11.63 -5.90
C ILE A 91 -2.51 13.04 -5.34
N TYR A 92 -1.37 13.43 -4.77
CA TYR A 92 -1.16 14.76 -4.18
C TYR A 92 0.20 15.35 -4.57
N ASP A 93 0.45 16.59 -4.14
CA ASP A 93 1.62 17.40 -4.53
C ASP A 93 2.87 17.20 -3.66
N GLY A 94 2.83 16.33 -2.64
CA GLY A 94 3.94 16.15 -1.70
C GLY A 94 4.00 17.17 -0.56
N HIS A 95 3.17 18.22 -0.60
CA HIS A 95 3.24 19.37 0.32
C HIS A 95 2.04 19.39 1.27
N LYS A 96 0.83 19.15 0.77
CA LYS A 96 -0.39 19.19 1.59
C LYS A 96 -1.28 17.98 1.35
N LEU A 97 -1.48 17.18 2.40
CA LEU A 97 -2.41 16.06 2.36
C LEU A 97 -3.85 16.54 2.08
N PRO A 98 -4.56 15.94 1.11
CA PRO A 98 -5.91 16.36 0.69
C PRO A 98 -7.00 15.74 1.58
N PHE A 99 -6.82 15.76 2.90
CA PHE A 99 -7.72 15.13 3.86
C PHE A 99 -8.13 16.10 4.97
N GLU A 100 -9.29 15.84 5.56
CA GLU A 100 -9.76 16.63 6.70
C GLU A 100 -8.96 16.31 7.97
N ASN A 101 -8.91 17.28 8.88
CA ASN A 101 -8.30 17.08 10.19
C ASN A 101 -9.00 15.94 10.95
N LYS A 102 -8.22 15.06 11.56
CA LYS A 102 -8.71 13.93 12.39
C LYS A 102 -9.63 12.95 11.63
N GLN A 103 -9.48 12.84 10.30
CA GLN A 103 -10.26 11.90 9.47
C GLN A 103 -9.87 10.43 9.70
N PHE A 104 -8.64 10.15 10.14
CA PHE A 104 -8.09 8.80 10.31
C PHE A 104 -7.71 8.53 11.77
N ASP A 105 -7.85 7.27 12.17
CA ASP A 105 -7.49 6.81 13.52
C ASP A 105 -5.97 6.59 13.64
N THR A 106 -5.36 6.07 12.57
CA THR A 106 -3.91 5.81 12.48
C THR A 106 -3.41 6.21 11.09
N ALA A 107 -2.23 6.82 11.02
CA ALA A 107 -1.47 6.96 9.79
C ALA A 107 -0.21 6.09 9.85
N VAL A 108 0.10 5.37 8.77
CA VAL A 108 1.34 4.62 8.61
C VAL A 108 2.18 5.28 7.52
N ILE A 109 3.49 5.34 7.74
CA ILE A 109 4.47 5.87 6.79
C ILE A 109 5.65 4.93 6.72
N ILE A 110 5.74 4.13 5.65
CA ILE A 110 6.64 2.98 5.59
C ILE A 110 7.69 3.18 4.49
N HIS A 111 8.93 3.40 4.90
CA HIS A 111 10.08 3.62 4.00
C HIS A 111 9.94 4.83 3.06
N VAL A 112 9.26 5.91 3.48
CA VAL A 112 9.04 7.12 2.66
C VAL A 112 9.96 8.28 3.05
N LEU A 113 10.34 8.41 4.32
CA LEU A 113 11.04 9.59 4.89
C LEU A 113 12.46 9.88 4.36
N HIS A 114 12.91 9.18 3.33
CA HIS A 114 14.21 9.39 2.68
C HIS A 114 14.11 10.23 1.39
N HIS A 115 12.93 10.80 1.13
CA HIS A 115 12.58 11.60 -0.04
C HIS A 115 12.46 13.08 0.30
#